data_AF-A0A3N0Z350-F1
#
_entry.id   AF-A0A3N0Z350-F1
#
_cell.length_a   1.000
_cell.length_b   1.000
_cell.length_c   1.000
_cell.angle_alpha   90.00
_cell.angle_beta   90.00
_cell.angle_gamma   90.00
#
_symmetry.space_group_name_H-M   'P 1'
#
loop_
_entity.id
_entity.type
_entity.pdbx_description
1 polymer ?
#
loop_
_entity_poly.entity_id
_entity_poly.type
_entity_poly.pdbx_seq_one_letter_code
_entity_poly.pdbx_strand_id
1 'polypeptide(L)'
;MRVFFKQASEPSSMKTPVSVLRLPRGPDPNSRGFDPNSPRFIALCPTTLSSSSSGSADEEEQRSDLRERFLRTLLSMTDKQVEFNMHEKVRVRARFGASDIDVLNFQVCDLETPLGVQREALLRCQDVISCSFELAIGQQEAHSSPSCLRPSLSSCQAQEHVCDNLQKYITDPAAPL
;
A
#
# COMPACT_ATOMS: atom_id res chain seq x y z
N MET A 1 -58.48 -61.05 30.60
CA MET A 1 -57.89 -59.75 30.20
C MET A 1 -57.87 -59.74 28.68
N ARG A 2 -58.76 -59.01 28.00
CA ARG A 2 -58.57 -57.60 27.58
C ARG A 2 -57.26 -57.45 26.78
N VAL A 3 -57.20 -56.94 25.55
CA VAL A 3 -58.16 -56.40 24.57
C VAL A 3 -57.40 -56.38 23.24
N PHE A 4 -58.12 -56.41 22.12
CA PHE A 4 -57.69 -55.92 20.81
C PHE A 4 -57.03 -54.52 20.88
N PHE A 5 -56.14 -54.18 19.95
CA PHE A 5 -56.36 -53.07 19.01
C PHE A 5 -55.37 -53.08 17.83
N LYS A 6 -55.88 -52.51 16.74
CA LYS A 6 -55.47 -52.42 15.34
C LYS A 6 -54.68 -51.14 15.09
N GLN A 7 -53.71 -51.10 14.16
CA GLN A 7 -53.68 -50.12 13.05
C GLN A 7 -52.50 -50.28 12.08
N ALA A 8 -52.81 -50.02 10.81
CA ALA A 8 -51.88 -49.69 9.74
C ALA A 8 -51.44 -48.22 9.83
N SER A 9 -50.22 -47.91 9.38
CA SER A 9 -49.77 -46.54 9.10
C SER A 9 -48.65 -46.51 8.04
N GLU A 10 -48.99 -45.94 6.87
CA GLU A 10 -48.21 -45.12 5.93
C GLU A 10 -46.81 -45.58 5.43
N PRO A 11 -46.58 -45.70 4.11
CA PRO A 11 -45.24 -45.79 3.54
C PRO A 11 -44.53 -44.41 3.56
N SER A 12 -43.27 -44.44 4.02
CA SER A 12 -42.38 -43.29 4.17
C SER A 12 -42.15 -42.50 2.88
N SER A 13 -42.38 -41.19 2.95
CA SER A 13 -41.98 -40.18 1.95
C SER A 13 -40.48 -40.30 1.58
N MET A 14 -40.20 -40.72 0.34
CA MET A 14 -38.86 -40.65 -0.24
C MET A 14 -38.68 -39.31 -0.96
N LYS A 15 -37.95 -38.43 -0.24
CA LYS A 15 -37.28 -37.17 -0.57
C LYS A 15 -37.26 -36.74 -2.05
N THR A 16 -37.80 -35.55 -2.28
CA THR A 16 -37.73 -34.75 -3.51
C THR A 16 -36.32 -34.76 -4.14
N PRO A 17 -36.17 -35.02 -5.46
CA PRO A 17 -34.87 -34.96 -6.11
C PRO A 17 -34.39 -33.49 -6.16
N VAL A 18 -33.23 -33.23 -5.55
CA VAL A 18 -32.57 -31.93 -5.62
C VAL A 18 -32.00 -31.76 -7.02
N SER A 19 -32.43 -30.73 -7.75
CA SER A 19 -31.83 -30.37 -9.03
C SER A 19 -30.40 -29.91 -8.80
N VAL A 20 -29.43 -30.72 -9.24
CA VAL A 20 -28.02 -30.32 -9.25
C VAL A 20 -27.83 -29.36 -10.41
N LEU A 21 -27.87 -28.05 -10.12
CA LEU A 21 -27.44 -27.04 -11.07
C LEU A 21 -25.91 -27.19 -11.24
N ARG A 22 -25.48 -27.88 -12.30
CA ARG A 22 -24.05 -28.02 -12.58
C ARG A 22 -23.51 -26.64 -12.92
N LEU A 23 -22.61 -26.14 -12.07
CA LEU A 23 -21.84 -24.94 -12.34
C LEU A 23 -21.15 -25.08 -13.70
N PRO A 24 -21.06 -24.01 -14.50
CA PRO A 24 -20.37 -24.06 -15.79
C PRO A 24 -18.95 -24.61 -15.59
N ARG A 25 -18.56 -25.57 -16.44
CA ARG A 25 -17.23 -26.17 -16.38
C ARG A 25 -16.19 -25.04 -16.45
N GLY A 26 -15.18 -25.14 -15.58
CA GLY A 26 -14.03 -24.23 -15.62
C GLY A 26 -13.36 -24.26 -17.00
N PRO A 27 -12.66 -23.19 -17.38
CA PRO A 27 -12.05 -23.08 -18.71
C PRO A 27 -11.10 -24.25 -18.98
N ASP A 28 -11.18 -24.80 -20.20
CA ASP A 28 -10.32 -25.89 -20.66
C ASP A 28 -8.84 -25.50 -20.60
N PRO A 29 -7.92 -26.44 -20.29
CA PRO A 29 -6.49 -26.15 -20.13
C PRO A 29 -5.80 -25.64 -21.40
N ASN A 30 -6.42 -25.82 -22.57
CA ASN A 30 -5.93 -25.31 -23.85
C ASN A 30 -6.50 -23.94 -24.24
N SER A 31 -7.50 -23.42 -23.52
CA SER A 31 -8.03 -22.08 -23.74
C SER A 31 -7.33 -21.13 -22.78
N ARG A 32 -6.34 -20.38 -23.27
CA ARG A 32 -5.79 -19.22 -22.55
C ARG A 32 -6.94 -18.21 -22.42
N GLY A 33 -7.66 -18.27 -21.30
CA GLY A 33 -8.98 -17.67 -21.06
C GLY A 33 -9.06 -16.15 -21.03
N PHE A 34 -8.34 -15.47 -21.92
CA PHE A 34 -8.34 -14.02 -22.11
C PHE A 34 -8.23 -13.73 -23.61
N ASP A 35 -9.21 -14.20 -24.38
CA ASP A 35 -9.44 -13.68 -25.73
C ASP A 35 -10.41 -12.49 -25.62
N PRO A 36 -10.01 -11.26 -26.02
CA PRO A 36 -10.87 -10.08 -25.97
C PRO A 36 -12.11 -10.19 -26.88
N ASN A 37 -12.12 -11.14 -27.82
CA ASN A 37 -13.28 -11.44 -28.66
C ASN A 37 -14.12 -12.61 -28.13
N SER A 38 -13.75 -13.20 -26.98
CA SER A 38 -14.49 -14.33 -26.41
C SER A 38 -15.87 -13.89 -25.89
N PRO A 39 -16.93 -14.70 -26.09
CA PRO A 39 -18.23 -14.48 -25.48
C PRO A 39 -18.17 -14.32 -23.95
N ARG A 40 -17.18 -14.93 -23.29
CA ARG A 40 -16.95 -14.78 -21.84
C ARG A 40 -16.44 -13.39 -21.48
N PHE A 41 -15.51 -12.83 -22.26
CA PHE A 41 -15.03 -11.47 -22.06
C PHE A 41 -16.17 -10.48 -22.29
N ILE A 42 -16.91 -10.62 -23.39
CA ILE A 42 -18.07 -9.79 -23.74
C ILE A 42 -19.17 -9.86 -22.67
N ALA A 43 -19.42 -11.03 -22.07
CA ALA A 43 -20.43 -11.19 -21.01
C ALA A 43 -19.96 -10.67 -19.63
N LEU A 44 -18.65 -10.66 -19.37
CA LEU A 44 -18.06 -10.07 -18.17
C LEU A 44 -17.91 -8.54 -18.31
N CYS A 45 -17.89 -8.01 -19.54
CA CYS A 45 -18.05 -6.58 -19.78
C CYS A 45 -19.47 -6.18 -19.36
N PRO A 46 -19.64 -5.41 -18.28
CA PRO A 46 -20.96 -4.95 -17.85
C PRO A 46 -21.53 -4.08 -18.97
N THR A 47 -22.61 -4.53 -19.61
CA THR A 47 -23.21 -3.91 -20.81
C THR A 47 -23.95 -2.60 -20.53
N THR A 48 -23.56 -1.83 -19.51
CA THR A 48 -24.11 -0.51 -19.22
C THR A 48 -23.02 0.41 -18.67
N LEU A 49 -22.16 0.87 -19.55
CA LEU A 49 -21.71 2.25 -19.63
C LEU A 49 -21.01 2.32 -20.97
N SER A 50 -21.43 3.27 -21.81
CA SER A 50 -20.56 3.80 -22.84
C SER A 50 -19.25 4.15 -22.13
N SER A 51 -18.27 3.25 -22.23
CA SER A 51 -16.91 3.50 -21.79
C SER A 51 -16.38 4.54 -22.76
N SER A 52 -16.67 5.80 -22.45
CA SER A 52 -15.79 6.91 -22.77
C SER A 52 -14.42 6.48 -22.28
N SER A 53 -13.65 5.91 -23.21
CA SER A 53 -12.23 5.55 -23.11
C SER A 53 -11.36 6.80 -23.00
N SER A 54 -11.83 7.79 -22.25
CA SER A 54 -11.25 9.10 -22.01
C SER A 54 -11.25 9.45 -20.51
N GLY A 55 -11.63 8.51 -19.64
CA GLY A 55 -11.56 8.68 -18.18
C GLY A 55 -10.44 7.89 -17.52
N SER A 56 -10.04 6.72 -18.05
CA SER A 56 -9.10 5.84 -17.35
C SER A 56 -7.63 6.22 -17.54
N ALA A 57 -7.23 6.61 -18.76
CA ALA A 57 -5.84 6.97 -19.05
C ALA A 57 -5.44 8.27 -18.35
N ASP A 58 -6.29 9.29 -18.44
CA ASP A 58 -6.04 10.60 -17.83
C ASP A 58 -6.06 10.52 -16.28
N GLU A 59 -6.94 9.69 -15.68
CA GLU A 59 -6.94 9.44 -14.24
C GLU A 59 -5.71 8.63 -13.78
N GLU A 60 -5.26 7.66 -14.58
CA GLU A 60 -4.03 6.91 -14.33
C GLU A 60 -2.79 7.81 -14.37
N GLU A 61 -2.68 8.67 -15.37
CA GLU A 61 -1.62 9.66 -15.52
C GLU A 61 -1.62 10.64 -14.34
N GLN A 62 -2.78 11.21 -13.98
CA GLN A 62 -2.90 12.11 -12.83
C GLN A 62 -2.50 11.44 -11.50
N ARG A 63 -2.90 10.18 -11.28
CA ARG A 63 -2.50 9.43 -10.09
C ARG A 63 -1.00 9.17 -10.08
N SER A 64 -0.40 8.86 -11.23
CA SER A 64 1.05 8.68 -11.36
C SER A 64 1.79 9.98 -11.05
N ASP A 65 1.36 11.11 -11.61
CA ASP A 65 1.96 12.43 -11.38
C ASP A 65 1.92 12.86 -9.91
N LEU A 66 0.76 12.70 -9.25
CA LEU A 66 0.61 13.01 -7.83
C LEU A 66 1.49 12.08 -6.98
N ARG A 67 1.55 10.80 -7.35
CA ARG A 67 2.39 9.81 -6.68
C ARG A 67 3.87 10.15 -6.83
N GLU A 68 4.33 10.55 -8.01
CA GLU A 68 5.71 10.96 -8.24
C GLU A 68 6.09 12.15 -7.34
N ARG A 69 5.28 13.21 -7.33
CA ARG A 69 5.52 14.41 -6.51
C ARG A 69 5.54 14.09 -5.03
N PHE A 70 4.65 13.20 -4.59
CA PHE A 70 4.61 12.71 -3.22
C PHE A 70 5.90 11.96 -2.84
N LEU A 71 6.36 11.02 -3.68
CA LEU A 71 7.59 10.28 -3.43
C LEU A 71 8.84 11.18 -3.44
N ARG A 72 8.91 12.18 -4.34
CA ARG A 72 9.95 13.20 -4.33
C ARG A 72 9.94 14.03 -3.05
N THR A 73 8.76 14.28 -2.48
CA THR A 73 8.62 14.98 -1.19
C THR A 73 9.17 14.13 -0.04
N LEU A 74 8.86 12.84 0.01
CA LEU A 74 9.43 11.92 1.01
C LEU A 74 10.96 11.86 0.91
N LEU A 75 11.49 11.75 -0.32
CA LEU A 75 12.94 11.75 -0.54
C LEU A 75 13.56 13.06 -0.05
N SER A 76 12.93 14.19 -0.34
CA SER A 76 13.37 15.52 0.11
C SER A 76 13.27 15.72 1.63
N MET A 77 12.55 14.85 2.34
CA MET A 77 12.40 14.88 3.80
C MET A 77 13.51 14.07 4.50
N THR A 78 14.20 13.16 3.79
CA THR A 78 15.28 12.31 4.31
C THR A 78 16.35 13.12 5.04
N ASP A 79 16.76 12.63 6.22
CA ASP A 79 17.75 13.22 7.13
C ASP A 79 17.43 14.62 7.67
N LYS A 80 16.23 15.14 7.41
CA LYS A 80 15.77 16.42 7.95
C LYS A 80 15.09 16.27 9.29
N GLN A 81 15.12 17.35 10.06
CA GLN A 81 14.32 17.45 11.26
C GLN A 81 12.85 17.69 10.89
N VAL A 82 11.99 16.81 11.39
CA VAL A 82 10.56 16.81 11.13
C VAL A 82 9.81 16.92 12.45
N GLU A 83 8.84 17.82 12.50
CA GLU A 83 7.88 17.92 13.61
C GLU A 83 6.66 17.09 13.27
N PHE A 84 6.35 16.10 14.11
CA PHE A 84 5.17 15.26 14.00
C PHE A 84 4.14 15.71 15.04
N ASN A 85 2.95 16.04 14.56
CA ASN A 85 1.78 16.24 15.40
C ASN A 85 1.06 14.90 15.51
N MET A 86 0.99 14.36 16.72
CA MET A 86 0.36 13.08 17.03
C MET A 86 -1.01 13.30 17.68
N HIS A 87 -1.74 12.22 17.88
CA HIS A 87 -2.95 12.22 18.70
C HIS A 87 -2.67 12.74 20.13
N GLU A 88 -3.73 13.17 20.82
CA GLU A 88 -3.65 13.70 22.20
C GLU A 88 -2.84 15.00 22.35
N LYS A 89 -2.69 15.77 21.25
CA LYS A 89 -1.93 17.04 21.19
C LYS A 89 -0.45 16.88 21.52
N VAL A 90 0.09 15.68 21.32
CA VAL A 90 1.52 15.42 21.48
C VAL A 90 2.25 15.91 20.24
N ARG A 91 3.30 16.70 20.46
CA ARG A 91 4.23 17.13 19.41
C ARG A 91 5.58 16.52 19.69
N VAL A 92 6.11 15.81 18.71
CA VAL A 92 7.42 15.19 18.79
C VAL A 92 8.29 15.68 17.65
N ARG A 93 9.58 15.81 17.91
CA ARG A 93 10.58 16.17 16.91
C ARG A 93 11.48 14.99 16.71
N ALA A 94 11.77 14.67 15.47
CA ALA A 94 12.71 13.60 15.15
C ALA A 94 13.39 13.89 13.82
N ARG A 95 14.51 13.22 13.57
CA ARG A 95 15.11 13.19 12.25
C ARG A 95 14.44 12.08 11.43
N PHE A 96 13.94 12.42 10.26
CA PHE A 96 13.32 11.43 9.38
C PHE A 96 14.37 10.57 8.70
N GLY A 97 14.25 9.25 8.81
CA GLY A 97 15.13 8.28 8.16
C GLY A 97 14.51 7.73 6.88
N ALA A 98 13.40 7.00 7.01
CA ALA A 98 12.75 6.35 5.88
C ALA A 98 11.26 6.16 6.12
N SER A 99 10.53 5.85 5.05
CA SER A 99 9.13 5.43 5.09
C SER A 99 8.97 4.15 4.28
N ASP A 100 7.97 3.35 4.61
CA ASP A 100 7.47 2.34 3.68
C ASP A 100 6.83 2.98 2.44
N ILE A 101 6.65 2.19 1.38
CA ILE A 101 6.08 2.66 0.12
C ILE A 101 4.66 3.19 0.29
N ASP A 102 3.87 2.57 1.17
CA ASP A 102 2.47 2.93 1.39
C ASP A 102 2.29 4.01 2.47
N VAL A 103 3.40 4.45 3.08
CA VAL A 103 3.44 5.49 4.13
C VAL A 103 2.53 5.12 5.30
N LEU A 104 2.64 3.88 5.76
CA LEU A 104 2.03 3.38 6.97
C LEU A 104 2.99 3.52 8.16
N ASN A 105 4.30 3.64 7.93
CA ASN A 105 5.30 3.71 8.98
C ASN A 105 6.45 4.66 8.63
N PHE A 106 6.85 5.48 9.59
CA PHE A 106 8.01 6.37 9.51
C PHE A 106 9.11 5.86 10.43
N GLN A 107 10.24 5.47 9.86
CA GLN A 107 11.48 5.29 10.61
C GLN A 107 12.08 6.66 10.92
N VAL A 108 12.32 6.90 12.21
CA VAL A 108 12.91 8.15 12.68
C VAL A 108 14.01 7.87 13.70
N CYS A 109 14.99 8.75 13.76
CA CYS A 109 16.02 8.74 14.79
C CYS A 109 15.98 10.01 15.63
N ASP A 110 16.55 9.90 16.83
CA ASP A 110 16.58 10.96 17.85
C ASP A 110 15.18 11.56 18.11
N LEU A 111 14.19 10.69 18.32
CA LEU A 111 12.81 11.07 18.63
C LEU A 111 12.72 11.72 20.01
N GLU A 112 12.48 13.02 20.04
CA GLU A 112 12.27 13.82 21.24
C GLU A 112 10.85 13.62 21.76
N THR A 113 10.75 12.97 22.92
CA THR A 113 9.52 12.85 23.69
C THR A 113 9.65 13.61 25.00
N PRO A 114 8.55 13.96 25.68
CA PRO A 114 8.62 14.58 27.01
C PRO A 114 9.36 13.75 28.06
N LEU A 115 9.49 12.44 27.85
CA LEU A 115 10.19 11.52 28.75
C LEU A 115 11.70 11.42 28.44
N GLY A 116 12.13 11.94 27.29
CA GLY A 116 13.51 11.88 26.83
C GLY A 116 13.64 11.61 25.33
N VAL A 117 14.87 11.36 24.90
CA VAL A 117 15.21 11.13 23.49
C VAL A 117 15.35 9.64 23.22
N GLN A 118 14.61 9.13 22.25
CA GLN A 118 14.72 7.75 21.78
C GLN A 118 15.57 7.72 20.50
N ARG A 119 16.66 6.95 20.52
CA ARG A 119 17.63 6.91 19.41
C ARG A 119 17.03 6.45 18.09
N GLU A 120 16.22 5.41 18.11
CA GLU A 120 15.57 4.82 16.94
C GLU A 120 14.12 4.51 17.27
N ALA A 121 13.19 4.90 16.41
CA ALA A 121 11.77 4.67 16.60
C ALA A 121 11.06 4.44 15.26
N LEU A 122 9.95 3.72 15.32
CA LEU A 122 9.04 3.52 14.20
C LEU A 122 7.68 4.12 14.55
N LEU A 123 7.33 5.24 13.92
CA LEU A 123 6.04 5.89 14.10
C LEU A 123 5.04 5.31 13.10
N ARG A 124 3.90 4.85 13.58
CA ARG A 124 2.81 4.41 12.71
C ARG A 124 2.06 5.62 12.19
N CYS A 125 1.69 5.62 10.91
CA CYS A 125 0.92 6.70 10.32
C CYS A 125 -0.43 6.92 11.03
N GLN A 126 -1.02 5.87 11.60
CA GLN A 126 -2.27 5.97 12.37
C GLN A 126 -2.16 6.85 13.61
N ASP A 127 -0.95 6.99 14.18
CA ASP A 127 -0.71 7.80 15.38
C ASP A 127 -0.35 9.26 15.02
N VAL A 128 -0.10 9.55 13.73
CA VAL A 128 0.36 10.85 13.20
C VAL A 128 -0.80 11.56 12.50
N ILE A 129 -1.07 12.81 12.93
CA ILE A 129 -2.06 13.70 12.30
C ILE A 129 -1.41 14.47 11.16
N SER A 130 -0.21 14.99 11.37
CA SER A 130 0.55 15.71 10.35
C SER A 130 2.04 15.72 10.66
N CYS A 131 2.85 15.89 9.62
CA CYS A 131 4.27 16.13 9.71
C CYS A 131 4.64 17.42 8.96
N SER A 132 5.56 18.19 9.51
CA SER A 132 6.06 19.41 8.88
C SER A 132 7.58 19.45 8.93
N PHE A 133 8.19 19.86 7.82
CA PHE A 133 9.64 19.98 7.67
C PHE A 133 9.97 21.14 6.75
N GLU A 134 11.19 21.64 6.86
CA GLU A 134 11.66 22.75 6.03
C GLU A 134 12.33 22.24 4.74
N LEU A 135 11.91 22.80 3.61
CA LEU A 135 12.53 22.55 2.32
C LEU A 135 13.69 23.51 2.14
N ALA A 136 14.91 23.06 2.42
CA ALA A 136 16.12 23.79 2.04
C ALA A 136 16.20 23.87 0.51
N ILE A 137 15.86 25.03 -0.05
CA ILE A 137 16.09 25.35 -1.46
C ILE A 137 17.56 25.77 -1.56
N GLY A 138 18.44 24.79 -1.83
CA GLY A 138 19.81 25.00 -2.30
C GLY A 138 20.65 26.04 -1.54
N GLN A 139 21.26 25.64 -0.43
CA GLN A 139 22.61 26.08 -0.06
C GLN A 139 23.40 24.85 0.38
N GLN A 140 24.52 24.61 -0.30
CA GLN A 140 25.52 23.62 0.08
C GLN A 140 25.93 23.81 1.54
N GLU A 141 26.22 22.67 2.18
CA GLU A 141 26.63 22.51 3.57
C GLU A 141 27.57 23.60 4.07
N ALA A 142 27.09 24.38 5.05
CA ALA A 142 27.98 24.93 6.07
C ALA A 142 28.11 23.86 7.16
N HIS A 143 29.32 23.35 7.28
CA HIS A 143 29.83 22.52 8.37
C HIS A 143 29.15 22.80 9.72
N SER A 144 28.30 21.89 10.17
CA SER A 144 28.13 21.62 11.60
C SER A 144 27.65 20.19 11.79
N SER A 145 28.63 19.31 12.03
CA SER A 145 28.37 18.00 12.62
C SER A 145 27.63 18.18 13.94
N PRO A 146 26.67 17.28 14.23
CA PRO A 146 26.75 16.60 15.50
C PRO A 146 26.88 15.10 15.25
N SER A 147 27.85 14.55 15.94
CA SER A 147 28.17 13.15 16.10
C SER A 147 26.96 12.32 16.56
N CYS A 148 26.21 11.75 15.62
CA CYS A 148 25.45 10.53 15.87
C CYS A 148 25.99 9.48 14.92
N LEU A 149 26.67 8.51 15.54
CA LEU A 149 27.24 7.34 14.90
C LEU A 149 26.23 6.72 13.94
N ARG A 150 26.67 6.54 12.70
CA ARG A 150 26.11 5.57 11.76
C ARG A 150 25.63 4.33 12.54
N PRO A 151 24.41 3.82 12.32
CA PRO A 151 24.13 2.44 12.68
C PRO A 151 25.24 1.59 12.07
N SER A 152 25.87 0.75 12.89
CA SER A 152 26.86 -0.21 12.42
C SER A 152 26.35 -0.90 11.16
N LEU A 153 27.16 -0.84 10.10
CA LEU A 153 26.94 -1.28 8.72
C LEU A 153 26.52 -2.77 8.52
N SER A 154 26.02 -3.47 9.55
CA SER A 154 25.74 -4.91 9.48
C SER A 154 24.31 -5.29 9.10
N SER A 155 23.38 -4.33 8.95
CA SER A 155 21.96 -4.63 8.66
C SER A 155 21.40 -4.01 7.37
N CYS A 156 22.01 -2.96 6.81
CA CYS A 156 21.38 -2.15 5.75
C CYS A 156 22.18 -2.07 4.43
N GLN A 157 23.04 -3.04 4.12
CA GLN A 157 23.79 -3.04 2.86
C GLN A 157 22.92 -3.20 1.60
N ALA A 158 21.63 -3.52 1.74
CA ALA A 158 20.70 -3.63 0.61
C ALA A 158 20.06 -2.30 0.19
N GLN A 159 20.10 -1.25 1.03
CA GLN A 159 19.34 -0.01 0.78
C GLN A 159 20.20 1.17 0.30
N GLU A 160 21.50 1.22 0.62
CA GLU A 160 22.40 2.29 0.15
C GLU A 160 22.49 2.32 -1.39
N HIS A 161 22.50 1.16 -2.05
CA HIS A 161 22.52 1.06 -3.51
C HIS A 161 21.25 1.58 -4.21
N VAL A 162 20.12 1.68 -3.50
CA VAL A 162 18.84 2.17 -4.05
C VAL A 162 18.78 3.70 -3.98
N CYS A 163 19.26 4.28 -2.88
CA CYS A 163 19.33 5.73 -2.71
C CYS A 163 20.34 6.39 -3.67
N ASP A 164 21.52 5.79 -3.85
CA ASP A 164 22.53 6.30 -4.78
C ASP A 164 22.09 6.20 -6.25
N ASN A 165 21.32 5.16 -6.61
CA ASN A 165 20.76 5.06 -7.96
C ASN A 165 19.65 6.08 -8.20
N LEU A 166 18.77 6.34 -7.22
CA LEU A 166 17.67 7.29 -7.40
C LEU A 166 18.17 8.74 -7.56
N GLN A 167 19.25 9.11 -6.87
CA GLN A 167 19.90 10.42 -7.02
C GLN A 167 20.36 10.67 -8.46
N LYS A 168 20.80 9.61 -9.16
CA LYS A 168 21.26 9.65 -10.56
C LYS A 168 20.12 9.87 -11.57
N TYR A 169 18.90 9.42 -11.26
CA TYR A 169 17.73 9.59 -12.14
C TYR A 169 17.02 10.94 -11.97
N ILE A 170 17.30 11.69 -10.91
CA ILE A 170 16.63 12.96 -10.60
C ILE A 170 17.42 14.17 -11.16
N THR A 171 18.73 14.03 -11.40
CA THR A 171 19.61 15.14 -11.77
C THR A 171 19.89 15.26 -13.28
N ASP A 172 19.41 14.33 -14.10
CA ASP A 172 19.70 14.32 -15.54
C ASP A 172 18.39 14.44 -16.37
N PRO A 173 18.02 15.62 -16.88
CA PRO A 173 16.82 15.80 -17.71
C PRO A 173 16.96 15.24 -19.14
N ALA A 174 18.01 14.44 -19.42
CA ALA A 174 18.39 14.03 -20.78
C ALA A 174 18.71 12.52 -20.94
N ALA A 175 18.15 11.63 -20.11
CA ALA A 175 18.25 10.18 -20.38
C ALA A 175 17.20 9.75 -21.42
N PRO A 176 17.58 9.15 -22.57
CA PRO A 176 16.64 8.63 -23.55
C PRO A 176 16.03 7.30 -23.08
N LEU A 177 14.78 7.05 -23.50
CA LEU A 177 14.01 5.82 -23.29
C LEU A 177 14.73 4.54 -23.75
#